data_AF-A0A0C9TME4-F1
#
_entry.id   AF-A0A0C9TME4-F1
#
_cell.length_a   1.000
_cell.length_b   1.000
_cell.length_c   1.000
_cell.angle_alpha   90.00
_cell.angle_beta   90.00
_cell.angle_gamma   90.00
#
_symmetry.space_group_name_H-M   'P 1'
#
loop_
_entity.id
_entity.type
_entity.pdbx_description
1 polymer ?
#
loop_
_entity_poly.entity_id
_entity_poly.type
_entity_poly.pdbx_seq_one_letter_code
_entity_poly.pdbx_strand_id
1 'polypeptide(L)'
;MERHITTELDSRRWLRILEPKLKKEILSVLLAGADGMFRWVQCQIDTLAKCPSAGEMRTTLKSLPSGLDETYERILRTIDRHESQRTLVKRALVWLVAALRPLRLSDIMEALKIDLERRILDDDIVPTHEIVLLDACGSLVTHNIKTDIVSLSHFSVKVYLMGELIRAQLPQYYIGLQEYAHEQLARLCMCYMSLLG
;
A
#
# COMPACT_ATOMS: atom_id res chain seq x y z
N MET A 1 6.05 -22.65 2.33
CA MET A 1 5.05 -21.83 1.61
C MET A 1 3.62 -22.31 1.88
N GLU A 2 3.30 -23.59 1.67
CA GLU A 2 1.94 -24.13 1.86
C GLU A 2 1.31 -23.79 3.22
N ARG A 3 2.00 -24.14 4.31
CA ARG A 3 1.54 -23.82 5.68
C ARG A 3 1.26 -22.33 5.90
N HIS A 4 2.05 -21.45 5.27
CA HIS A 4 1.83 -20.01 5.36
C HIS A 4 0.54 -19.59 4.65
N ILE A 5 0.31 -20.05 3.41
CA ILE A 5 -0.91 -19.77 2.66
C ILE A 5 -2.14 -20.25 3.44
N THR A 6 -2.12 -21.49 3.96
CA THR A 6 -3.23 -22.03 4.75
C THR A 6 -3.51 -21.18 5.99
N THR A 7 -2.46 -20.78 6.71
CA THR A 7 -2.58 -19.93 7.90
C THR A 7 -3.19 -18.57 7.56
N GLU A 8 -2.79 -17.95 6.46
CA GLU A 8 -3.34 -16.67 5.99
C GLU A 8 -4.79 -16.76 5.52
N LEU A 9 -5.18 -17.87 4.87
CA LEU A 9 -6.58 -18.10 4.49
C LEU A 9 -7.48 -18.30 5.71
N ASP A 10 -6.97 -18.94 6.76
CA ASP A 10 -7.73 -19.22 7.97
C ASP A 10 -7.73 -18.03 8.96
N SER A 11 -6.76 -17.12 8.88
CA SER A 11 -6.70 -15.92 9.74
C SER A 11 -7.73 -14.86 9.35
N ARG A 12 -8.20 -14.84 8.09
CA ARG A 12 -9.13 -13.83 7.57
C ARG A 12 -10.57 -14.27 7.72
N ARG A 13 -11.39 -13.38 8.33
CA ARG A 13 -12.75 -13.67 8.81
C ARG A 13 -13.60 -14.49 7.82
N TRP A 14 -13.68 -14.05 6.56
CA TRP A 14 -14.56 -14.67 5.59
C TRP A 14 -13.85 -15.65 4.63
N LEU A 15 -12.52 -15.54 4.46
CA LEU A 15 -11.77 -16.55 3.72
C LEU A 15 -11.75 -17.90 4.46
N ARG A 16 -11.81 -17.87 5.79
CA ARG A 16 -11.88 -19.09 6.63
C ARG A 16 -13.13 -19.93 6.36
N ILE A 17 -14.24 -19.32 5.95
CA ILE A 17 -15.52 -20.02 5.72
C ILE A 17 -15.72 -20.46 4.26
N LEU A 18 -14.74 -20.23 3.39
CA LEU A 18 -14.81 -20.69 2.00
C LEU A 18 -14.95 -22.20 1.92
N GLU A 19 -15.66 -22.65 0.89
CA GLU A 19 -15.77 -24.07 0.57
C GLU A 19 -14.38 -24.71 0.46
N PRO A 20 -14.18 -25.93 1.02
CA PRO A 20 -12.88 -26.60 1.00
C PRO A 20 -12.28 -26.75 -0.41
N LYS A 21 -13.15 -26.94 -1.42
CA LYS A 21 -12.72 -27.04 -2.82
C LYS A 21 -12.10 -25.74 -3.32
N LEU A 22 -12.71 -24.59 -3.01
CA LEU A 22 -12.19 -23.29 -3.41
C LEU A 22 -10.91 -22.94 -2.65
N LYS A 23 -10.81 -23.27 -1.35
CA LYS A 23 -9.54 -23.11 -0.62
C LYS A 23 -8.39 -23.90 -1.24
N LYS A 24 -8.64 -25.14 -1.65
CA LYS A 24 -7.64 -25.98 -2.36
C LYS A 24 -7.25 -25.38 -3.71
N GLU A 25 -8.21 -24.82 -4.44
CA GLU A 25 -7.96 -24.11 -5.70
C GLU A 25 -7.04 -22.90 -5.49
N ILE A 26 -7.36 -22.03 -4.53
CA ILE A 26 -6.54 -20.87 -4.15
C ILE A 26 -5.13 -21.34 -3.73
N LEU A 27 -5.04 -22.34 -2.85
CA LEU A 27 -3.76 -22.86 -2.38
C LEU A 27 -2.87 -23.35 -3.53
N SER A 28 -3.45 -24.14 -4.45
CA SER A 28 -2.74 -24.68 -5.60
C SER A 28 -2.18 -23.58 -6.50
N VAL A 29 -3.02 -22.59 -6.86
CA VAL A 29 -2.63 -21.47 -7.72
C VAL A 29 -1.55 -20.61 -7.07
N LEU A 30 -1.72 -20.27 -5.78
CA LEU A 30 -0.74 -19.45 -5.06
C LEU A 30 0.58 -20.19 -4.86
N LEU A 31 0.58 -21.50 -4.60
CA LEU A 31 1.81 -22.29 -4.49
C LEU A 31 2.60 -22.31 -5.80
N ALA A 32 1.90 -22.47 -6.93
CA ALA A 32 2.53 -22.49 -8.25
C ALA A 32 3.12 -21.13 -8.66
N GLY A 33 2.44 -20.03 -8.31
CA GLY A 33 2.87 -18.68 -8.67
C GLY A 33 3.81 -18.00 -7.69
N ALA A 34 3.93 -18.49 -6.45
CA ALA A 34 4.66 -17.77 -5.40
C ALA A 34 6.15 -17.61 -5.69
N ASP A 35 6.80 -18.60 -6.31
CA ASP A 35 8.25 -18.64 -6.52
C ASP A 35 9.08 -18.18 -5.31
N GLY A 36 8.71 -18.67 -4.12
CA GLY A 36 9.34 -18.30 -2.84
C GLY A 36 8.96 -16.92 -2.27
N MET A 37 8.21 -16.09 -3.00
CA MET A 37 7.82 -14.73 -2.59
C MET A 37 6.61 -14.71 -1.66
N PHE A 38 6.86 -14.77 -0.34
CA PHE A 38 5.81 -14.62 0.67
C PHE A 38 5.02 -13.31 0.53
N ARG A 39 5.71 -12.22 0.19
CA ARG A 39 5.07 -10.92 0.02
C ARG A 39 4.07 -10.90 -1.14
N TRP A 40 4.41 -11.59 -2.23
CA TRP A 40 3.51 -11.74 -3.38
C TRP A 40 2.25 -12.49 -2.97
N VAL A 41 2.40 -13.60 -2.23
CA VAL A 41 1.27 -14.39 -1.70
C VAL A 41 0.36 -13.52 -0.86
N GLN A 42 0.90 -12.75 0.09
CA GLN A 42 0.11 -11.85 0.93
C GLN A 42 -0.71 -10.86 0.10
N CYS A 43 -0.11 -10.22 -0.90
CA CYS A 43 -0.83 -9.30 -1.80
C CYS A 43 -1.94 -9.98 -2.60
N GLN A 44 -1.73 -11.22 -3.04
CA GLN A 44 -2.79 -11.96 -3.74
C GLN A 44 -3.92 -12.34 -2.80
N ILE A 45 -3.62 -12.76 -1.57
CA ILE A 45 -4.65 -13.03 -0.55
C ILE A 45 -5.41 -11.75 -0.18
N ASP A 46 -4.73 -10.61 -0.06
CA ASP A 46 -5.37 -9.30 0.12
C ASP A 46 -6.34 -8.98 -1.01
N THR A 47 -5.96 -9.27 -2.25
CA THR A 47 -6.79 -9.04 -3.42
C THR A 47 -8.00 -9.98 -3.41
N LEU A 48 -7.80 -11.26 -3.14
CA LEU A 48 -8.88 -12.25 -3.04
C LEU A 48 -9.85 -11.94 -1.90
N ALA A 49 -9.36 -11.38 -0.79
CA ALA A 49 -10.17 -10.96 0.35
C ALA A 49 -11.10 -9.78 0.05
N LYS A 50 -10.95 -9.12 -1.11
CA LYS A 50 -11.84 -8.06 -1.59
C LYS A 50 -12.88 -8.57 -2.61
N CYS A 51 -12.75 -9.79 -3.13
CA CYS A 51 -13.69 -10.34 -4.09
C CYS A 51 -15.05 -10.65 -3.42
N PRO A 52 -16.17 -10.08 -3.85
CA PRO A 52 -17.50 -10.36 -3.28
C PRO A 52 -18.02 -11.78 -3.57
N SER A 53 -17.43 -12.53 -4.50
CA SER A 53 -17.93 -13.85 -4.89
C SER A 53 -16.82 -14.85 -5.25
N ALA A 54 -17.13 -16.14 -5.15
CA ALA A 54 -16.27 -17.22 -5.63
C ALA A 54 -15.99 -17.14 -7.14
N GLY A 55 -16.95 -16.63 -7.93
CA GLY A 55 -16.75 -16.41 -9.37
C GLY A 55 -15.65 -15.37 -9.63
N GLU A 56 -15.70 -14.25 -8.90
CA GLU A 56 -14.70 -13.19 -9.02
C GLU A 56 -13.33 -13.61 -8.49
N MET A 57 -13.28 -14.42 -7.43
CA MET A 57 -12.03 -15.04 -7.00
C MET A 57 -11.39 -15.87 -8.11
N ARG A 58 -12.15 -16.74 -8.77
CA ARG A 58 -11.61 -17.58 -9.86
C ARG A 58 -11.15 -16.75 -11.04
N THR A 59 -11.85 -15.68 -11.39
CA THR A 59 -11.40 -14.73 -12.40
C THR A 59 -10.10 -14.04 -11.99
N THR A 60 -9.98 -13.66 -10.72
CA THR A 60 -8.75 -13.07 -10.16
C THR A 60 -7.58 -14.06 -10.17
N LEU A 61 -7.81 -15.32 -9.79
CA LEU A 61 -6.80 -16.39 -9.81
C LEU A 61 -6.25 -16.66 -11.23
N LYS A 62 -7.04 -16.41 -12.27
CA LYS A 62 -6.60 -16.55 -13.68
C LYS A 62 -5.74 -15.38 -14.18
N SER A 63 -5.68 -14.29 -13.42
CA SER A 63 -5.03 -13.04 -13.83
C SER A 63 -4.06 -12.53 -12.77
N LEU A 64 -3.46 -13.43 -12.00
CA LEU A 64 -2.48 -13.05 -10.98
C LEU A 64 -1.21 -12.48 -11.65
N PRO A 65 -0.61 -11.43 -11.07
CA PRO A 65 0.65 -10.87 -11.54
C PRO A 65 1.79 -11.88 -11.39
N SER A 66 2.80 -11.82 -12.26
CA SER A 66 3.94 -12.77 -12.27
C SER A 66 4.92 -12.57 -11.10
N GLY A 67 4.95 -11.38 -10.51
CA GLY A 67 5.88 -11.03 -9.43
C GLY A 67 5.49 -9.77 -8.67
N LEU A 68 6.38 -9.31 -7.79
CA LEU A 68 6.11 -8.17 -6.91
C LEU A 68 5.95 -6.86 -7.67
N ASP A 69 6.72 -6.65 -8.73
CA ASP A 69 6.66 -5.42 -9.53
C ASP A 69 5.27 -5.24 -10.17
N GLU A 70 4.81 -6.25 -10.94
CA GLU A 70 3.46 -6.26 -11.51
C GLU A 70 2.36 -6.22 -10.42
N THR A 71 2.62 -6.81 -9.25
CA THR A 71 1.69 -6.74 -8.11
C THR A 71 1.52 -5.31 -7.62
N TYR A 72 2.62 -4.58 -7.42
CA TYR A 72 2.58 -3.20 -6.98
C TYR A 72 2.03 -2.27 -8.06
N GLU A 73 2.40 -2.49 -9.32
CA GLU A 73 1.83 -1.79 -10.47
C GLU A 73 0.30 -1.93 -10.48
N ARG A 74 -0.22 -3.15 -10.35
CA ARG A 74 -1.66 -3.41 -10.31
C ARG A 74 -2.36 -2.72 -9.15
N ILE A 75 -1.76 -2.72 -7.95
CA ILE A 75 -2.31 -2.03 -6.78
C ILE A 75 -2.40 -0.52 -7.04
N LEU A 76 -1.31 0.09 -7.49
CA LEU A 76 -1.25 1.53 -7.79
C LEU A 76 -2.19 1.93 -8.92
N ARG A 77 -2.32 1.12 -9.98
CA ARG A 77 -3.29 1.34 -11.06
C ARG A 77 -4.74 1.24 -10.58
N THR A 78 -5.00 0.45 -9.54
CA THR A 78 -6.34 0.37 -8.95
C THR A 78 -6.65 1.64 -8.18
N ILE A 79 -5.68 2.16 -7.42
CA ILE A 79 -5.78 3.44 -6.70
C ILE A 79 -5.98 4.60 -7.68
N ASP A 80 -5.29 4.60 -8.83
CA ASP A 80 -5.40 5.64 -9.85
C ASP A 80 -6.80 5.81 -10.46
N ARG A 81 -7.69 4.82 -10.30
CA ARG A 81 -9.09 4.93 -10.75
C ARG A 81 -9.88 5.96 -9.94
N HIS A 82 -9.37 6.36 -8.78
CA HIS A 82 -9.99 7.34 -7.88
C HIS A 82 -8.98 8.46 -7.59
N GLU A 83 -9.18 9.61 -8.24
CA GLU A 83 -8.24 10.74 -8.14
C GLU A 83 -7.98 11.19 -6.70
N SER A 84 -9.01 11.21 -5.85
CA SER A 84 -8.87 11.55 -4.43
C SER A 84 -7.99 10.55 -3.66
N GLN A 85 -8.11 9.25 -3.95
CA GLN A 85 -7.26 8.22 -3.34
C GLN A 85 -5.82 8.32 -3.85
N ARG A 86 -5.62 8.58 -5.14
CA ARG A 86 -4.30 8.74 -5.75
C ARG A 86 -3.47 9.80 -5.04
N THR A 87 -4.00 11.03 -4.91
CA THR A 87 -3.28 12.14 -4.28
C THR A 87 -2.92 11.81 -2.84
N LEU A 88 -3.86 11.23 -2.10
CA LEU A 88 -3.70 10.83 -0.71
C LEU A 88 -2.59 9.78 -0.54
N VAL A 89 -2.71 8.65 -1.26
CA VAL A 89 -1.78 7.53 -1.15
C VAL A 89 -0.38 7.96 -1.59
N LYS A 90 -0.26 8.73 -2.67
CA LYS A 90 1.03 9.25 -3.13
C LYS A 90 1.74 10.03 -2.03
N ARG A 91 1.05 10.97 -1.38
CA ARG A 91 1.64 11.79 -0.31
C ARG A 91 2.06 10.92 0.88
N ALA A 92 1.21 9.99 1.31
CA ALA A 92 1.55 9.06 2.39
C ALA A 92 2.78 8.19 2.06
N LEU A 93 2.88 7.68 0.84
CA LEU A 93 4.04 6.89 0.40
C LEU A 93 5.34 7.70 0.39
N VAL A 94 5.30 8.97 -0.02
CA VAL A 94 6.47 9.87 0.05
C VAL A 94 6.98 9.98 1.48
N TRP A 95 6.10 10.26 2.44
CA TRP A 95 6.46 10.30 3.86
C TRP A 95 7.04 8.98 4.35
N LEU A 96 6.42 7.85 4.01
CA LEU A 96 6.88 6.54 4.45
C LEU A 96 8.21 6.09 3.83
N VAL A 97 8.54 6.55 2.62
CA VAL A 97 9.82 6.25 1.96
C VAL A 97 10.94 7.15 2.50
N ALA A 98 10.65 8.43 2.69
CA ALA A 98 11.61 9.47 3.06
C ALA A 98 11.88 9.57 4.56
N ALA A 99 10.94 9.15 5.42
CA ALA A 99 11.09 9.33 6.85
C ALA A 99 12.34 8.63 7.40
N LEU A 100 13.11 9.38 8.19
CA LEU A 100 14.31 8.90 8.88
C LEU A 100 13.99 8.19 10.21
N ARG A 101 12.75 8.32 10.68
CA ARG A 101 12.24 7.69 11.89
C ARG A 101 10.91 6.99 11.61
N PRO A 102 10.51 6.00 12.42
CA PRO A 102 9.15 5.48 12.39
C PRO A 102 8.13 6.61 12.56
N LEU A 103 7.08 6.59 11.74
CA LEU A 103 5.97 7.55 11.78
C LEU A 103 4.77 6.92 12.47
N ARG A 104 4.12 7.70 13.33
CA ARG A 104 2.79 7.36 13.83
C ARG A 104 1.72 7.62 12.79
N LEU A 105 0.56 7.00 12.94
CA LEU A 105 -0.57 7.25 12.04
C LEU A 105 -1.00 8.73 12.10
N SER A 106 -1.05 9.29 13.30
CA SER A 106 -1.26 10.72 13.54
C SER A 106 -0.20 11.63 12.92
N ASP A 107 1.08 11.24 12.92
CA ASP A 107 2.15 12.00 12.24
C ASP A 107 1.85 12.13 10.73
N ILE A 108 1.38 11.05 10.09
CA ILE A 108 1.05 11.04 8.67
C ILE A 108 -0.20 11.87 8.40
N MET A 109 -1.25 11.73 9.22
CA MET A 109 -2.48 12.51 9.07
C MET A 109 -2.21 14.02 9.16
N GLU A 110 -1.38 14.44 10.09
CA GLU A 110 -0.99 15.85 10.23
C GLU A 110 -0.17 16.32 9.03
N ALA A 111 0.77 15.49 8.56
CA ALA A 111 1.58 15.81 7.40
C ALA A 111 0.76 15.91 6.09
N LEU A 112 -0.38 15.22 6.02
CA LEU A 112 -1.30 15.30 4.89
C LEU A 112 -2.11 16.61 4.86
N LYS A 113 -2.07 17.45 5.89
CA LYS A 113 -2.70 18.80 5.86
C LYS A 113 -1.91 19.80 5.03
N ILE A 114 -0.62 19.55 4.81
CA ILE A 114 0.30 20.53 4.23
C ILE A 114 0.06 20.66 2.72
N ASP A 115 -0.59 21.74 2.29
CA ASP A 115 -0.62 22.15 0.89
C ASP A 115 0.60 23.04 0.61
N LEU A 116 1.58 22.49 -0.10
CA LEU A 116 2.82 23.21 -0.46
C LEU A 116 2.60 24.33 -1.46
N GLU A 117 1.61 24.22 -2.33
CA GLU A 117 1.37 25.19 -3.40
C GLU A 117 0.70 26.44 -2.82
N ARG A 118 -0.33 26.21 -1.99
CA ARG A 118 -1.06 27.28 -1.30
C ARG A 118 -0.37 27.76 -0.03
N ARG A 119 0.58 26.98 0.49
CA ARG A 119 1.25 27.19 1.78
C ARG A 119 0.23 27.36 2.91
N ILE A 120 -0.66 26.39 3.04
CA ILE A 120 -1.67 26.35 4.11
C ILE A 120 -1.70 24.96 4.77
N LEU A 121 -2.29 24.91 5.96
CA LEU A 121 -2.80 23.68 6.54
C LEU A 121 -4.28 23.59 6.18
N ASP A 122 -4.62 22.60 5.37
CA ASP A 122 -5.97 22.40 4.88
C ASP A 122 -6.50 21.09 5.47
N ASP A 123 -7.40 21.21 6.44
CA ASP A 123 -8.05 20.07 7.09
C ASP A 123 -9.06 19.38 6.16
N ASP A 124 -9.55 20.06 5.11
CA ASP A 124 -10.56 19.53 4.19
C ASP A 124 -9.97 18.56 3.14
N ILE A 125 -8.63 18.55 2.96
CA ILE A 125 -7.93 17.65 2.03
C ILE A 125 -7.42 16.36 2.68
N VAL A 126 -7.59 16.21 4.00
CA VAL A 126 -7.16 15.04 4.77
C VAL A 126 -8.29 14.00 4.84
N PRO A 127 -7.99 12.69 4.95
CA PRO A 127 -9.03 11.70 5.12
C PRO A 127 -9.86 11.97 6.37
N THR A 128 -11.17 11.77 6.26
CA THR A 128 -12.11 11.94 7.37
C THR A 128 -11.81 11.04 8.57
N HIS A 129 -11.12 9.93 8.35
CA HIS A 129 -10.68 9.02 9.39
C HIS A 129 -9.41 8.28 8.96
N GLU A 130 -8.55 7.94 9.93
CA GLU A 130 -7.28 7.25 9.68
C GLU A 130 -7.45 5.91 8.93
N ILE A 131 -8.56 5.22 9.18
CA ILE A 131 -8.91 3.96 8.50
C ILE A 131 -9.06 4.14 6.99
N VAL A 132 -9.55 5.30 6.53
CA VAL A 132 -9.71 5.60 5.10
C VAL A 132 -8.34 5.68 4.42
N LEU A 133 -7.32 6.22 5.12
CA LEU A 133 -5.96 6.23 4.62
C LEU A 133 -5.39 4.81 4.51
N LEU A 134 -5.54 4.01 5.57
CA LEU A 134 -5.04 2.64 5.60
C LEU A 134 -5.69 1.78 4.52
N ASP A 135 -7.00 1.92 4.33
CA ASP A 135 -7.75 1.20 3.29
C ASP A 135 -7.35 1.61 1.88
N ALA A 136 -7.12 2.92 1.65
CA ALA A 136 -6.66 3.44 0.36
C ALA A 136 -5.25 2.96 0.01
N CYS A 137 -4.32 2.98 0.97
CA CYS A 137 -2.98 2.44 0.79
C CYS A 137 -2.98 0.92 0.62
N GLY A 138 -3.98 0.24 1.21
CA GLY A 138 -4.22 -1.18 1.11
C GLY A 138 -2.98 -1.99 1.46
N SER A 139 -2.62 -2.94 0.59
CA SER A 139 -1.48 -3.81 0.85
C SER A 139 -0.15 -3.06 0.93
N LEU A 140 0.01 -1.85 0.40
CA LEU A 140 1.32 -1.19 0.34
C LEU A 140 1.88 -0.84 1.71
N VAL A 141 1.02 -0.65 2.71
CA VAL A 141 1.38 -0.20 4.06
C VAL A 141 0.90 -1.18 5.13
N THR A 142 1.48 -1.07 6.32
CA THR A 142 1.05 -1.80 7.52
C THR A 142 0.97 -0.84 8.69
N HIS A 143 -0.02 -1.03 9.55
CA HIS A 143 -0.17 -0.29 10.81
C HIS A 143 -0.08 -1.26 11.99
N ASN A 144 0.84 -0.97 12.91
CA ASN A 144 0.96 -1.72 14.15
C ASN A 144 0.13 -1.02 15.23
N ILE A 145 -1.07 -1.56 15.46
CA ILE A 145 -2.08 -1.05 16.42
C ILE A 145 -1.51 -0.86 17.83
N LYS A 146 -0.52 -1.66 18.27
CA LYS A 146 0.05 -1.55 19.63
C LYS A 146 0.99 -0.37 19.78
N THR A 147 1.73 -0.06 18.72
CA THR A 147 2.76 1.00 18.72
C THR A 147 2.31 2.28 18.02
N ASP A 148 1.16 2.22 17.33
CA ASP A 148 0.64 3.23 16.41
C ASP A 148 1.55 3.55 15.20
N ILE A 149 2.57 2.74 14.95
CA ILE A 149 3.52 2.96 13.86
C ILE A 149 2.93 2.49 12.53
N VAL A 150 3.06 3.33 11.51
CA VAL A 150 2.77 3.00 10.11
C VAL A 150 4.09 2.86 9.36
N SER A 151 4.20 1.81 8.56
CA SER A 151 5.35 1.55 7.71
C SER A 151 4.92 1.05 6.33
N LEU A 152 5.84 1.05 5.38
CA LEU A 152 5.67 0.21 4.21
C LEU A 152 5.53 -1.25 4.65
N SER A 153 4.65 -1.98 3.99
CA SER A 153 4.34 -3.37 4.29
C SER A 153 5.53 -4.32 4.13
N HIS A 154 6.48 -3.93 3.27
CA HIS A 154 7.71 -4.68 3.03
C HIS A 154 8.76 -3.79 2.35
N PHE A 155 10.05 -4.10 2.52
CA PHE A 155 11.13 -3.32 1.93
C PHE A 155 11.06 -3.26 0.39
N SER A 156 10.54 -4.32 -0.24
CA SER A 156 10.38 -4.37 -1.71
C SER A 156 9.43 -3.30 -2.25
N VAL A 157 8.49 -2.80 -1.44
CA VAL A 157 7.65 -1.65 -1.83
C VAL A 157 8.51 -0.40 -2.00
N LYS A 158 9.45 -0.17 -1.09
CA LYS A 158 10.41 0.94 -1.17
C LYS A 158 11.28 0.81 -2.42
N VAL A 159 11.84 -0.38 -2.65
CA VAL A 159 12.67 -0.65 -3.83
C VAL A 159 11.89 -0.38 -5.12
N TYR A 160 10.65 -0.86 -5.21
CA TYR A 160 9.80 -0.64 -6.37
C TYR A 160 9.50 0.84 -6.61
N LEU A 161 9.10 1.59 -5.56
CA LEU A 161 8.79 3.03 -5.65
C LEU A 161 9.99 3.90 -6.04
N MET A 162 11.21 3.42 -5.81
CA MET A 162 12.47 4.08 -6.16
C MET A 162 13.11 3.52 -7.44
N GLY A 163 12.49 2.53 -8.08
CA GLY A 163 13.04 1.82 -9.25
C GLY A 163 12.75 2.51 -10.58
N GLU A 164 13.49 2.13 -11.61
CA GLU A 164 13.27 2.64 -12.98
C GLU A 164 11.97 2.11 -13.61
N LEU A 165 11.48 0.95 -13.16
CA LEU A 165 10.25 0.36 -13.68
C LEU A 165 9.02 1.24 -13.36
N ILE A 166 8.83 1.62 -12.08
CA ILE A 166 7.74 2.54 -11.71
C ILE A 166 7.90 3.90 -12.40
N ARG A 167 9.14 4.37 -12.57
CA ARG A 167 9.44 5.63 -13.26
C ARG A 167 8.92 5.62 -14.70
N ALA A 168 9.05 4.50 -15.39
CA ALA A 168 8.54 4.34 -16.75
C ALA A 168 7.01 4.12 -16.80
N GLN A 169 6.45 3.31 -15.90
CA GLN A 169 5.06 2.86 -15.99
C GLN A 169 4.05 3.79 -15.32
N LEU A 170 4.44 4.40 -14.20
CA LEU A 170 3.61 5.23 -13.31
C LEU A 170 4.47 6.33 -12.66
N PRO A 171 5.05 7.27 -13.43
CA PRO A 171 5.99 8.27 -12.96
C PRO A 171 5.47 9.13 -11.79
N GLN A 172 4.15 9.26 -11.64
CA GLN A 172 3.52 9.98 -10.54
C GLN A 172 3.80 9.35 -9.17
N TYR A 173 4.10 8.06 -9.09
CA TYR A 173 4.45 7.36 -7.84
C TYR A 173 5.95 7.14 -7.66
N TYR A 174 6.77 7.50 -8.66
CA TYR A 174 8.22 7.42 -8.53
C TYR A 174 8.69 8.41 -7.47
N ILE A 175 9.30 7.87 -6.43
CA ILE A 175 9.95 8.63 -5.37
C ILE A 175 11.44 8.48 -5.68
N GLY A 176 12.05 9.54 -6.20
CA GLY A 176 13.43 9.52 -6.69
C GLY A 176 14.46 9.08 -5.65
N LEU A 177 15.74 9.22 -5.99
CA LEU A 177 16.83 8.90 -5.06
C LEU A 177 16.60 9.53 -3.69
N GLN A 178 17.11 8.85 -2.65
CA GLN A 178 16.82 9.18 -1.26
C GLN A 178 17.08 10.66 -0.91
N GLU A 179 18.07 11.29 -1.55
CA GLU A 179 18.39 12.72 -1.40
C GLU A 179 17.24 13.65 -1.84
N TYR A 180 16.61 13.35 -2.98
CA TYR A 180 15.46 14.12 -3.47
C TYR A 180 14.23 13.93 -2.59
N ALA A 181 14.03 12.71 -2.07
CA ALA A 181 12.95 12.43 -1.14
C ALA A 181 13.12 13.23 0.18
N HIS A 182 14.35 13.35 0.68
CA HIS A 182 14.67 14.15 1.87
C HIS A 182 14.50 15.65 1.64
N GLU A 183 14.86 16.17 0.46
CA GLU A 183 14.66 17.57 0.12
C GLU A 183 13.17 17.94 0.15
N GLN A 184 12.31 17.09 -0.42
CA GLN A 184 10.86 17.32 -0.42
C GLN A 184 10.29 17.25 0.99
N LEU A 185 10.79 16.34 1.82
CA LEU A 185 10.43 16.25 3.24
C LEU A 185 10.80 17.53 3.99
N ALA A 186 12.03 18.02 3.80
CA ALA A 186 12.51 19.25 4.42
C ALA A 186 11.64 20.45 4.03
N ARG A 187 11.24 20.56 2.77
CA ARG A 187 10.31 21.61 2.31
C ARG A 187 8.95 21.54 2.99
N LEU A 188 8.38 20.34 3.13
CA LEU A 188 7.13 20.13 3.85
C LEU A 188 7.25 20.54 5.32
N CYS A 189 8.30 20.09 6.01
CA CYS A 189 8.55 20.45 7.41
C CYS A 189 8.74 21.96 7.59
N MET A 190 9.50 22.62 6.70
CA MET A 190 9.69 24.07 6.75
C MET A 190 8.37 24.82 6.54
N CYS A 191 7.55 24.38 5.58
CA CYS A 191 6.23 24.95 5.35
C CYS A 191 5.35 24.81 6.61
N TYR A 192 5.29 23.62 7.19
CA TYR A 192 4.52 23.36 8.41
C TYR A 192 4.95 24.26 9.57
N MET A 193 6.26 24.35 9.84
CA MET A 193 6.79 25.21 10.90
C MET A 193 6.49 26.69 10.66
N SER A 194 6.48 27.15 9.40
CA SER A 194 6.16 28.54 9.06
C SER A 194 4.68 28.90 9.24
N LEU A 195 3.79 27.90 9.31
CA LEU A 195 2.34 28.09 9.44
C LEU A 195 1.84 27.94 10.88
N LEU A 196 2.69 27.44 11.78
CA LEU A 196 2.41 27.31 13.21
C LEU A 196 2.94 28.47 14.07
N GLY A 197 3.76 29.35 13.49
CA GLY A 197 4.29 30.56 14.14
C GLY A 197 3.49 31.80 13.77
#